data_AF-A0A285QVL7-F1
#
_entry.id   AF-A0A285QVL7-F1
#
_cell.length_a   1.000
_cell.length_b   1.000
_cell.length_c   1.000
_cell.angle_alpha   90.00
_cell.angle_beta   90.00
_cell.angle_gamma   90.00
#
_symmetry.space_group_name_H-M   'P 1'
#
loop_
_entity.id
_entity.type
_entity.pdbx_description
1 polymer ?
#
loop_
_entity_poly.entity_id
_entity_poly.type
_entity_poly.pdbx_seq_one_letter_code
_entity_poly.pdbx_strand_id
1 'polypeptide(L)'
;MAKHVSRWIAAGAVAVATTLGATALASAEGTPADNSTAPPAVEDFTYPGPAPYSNVKLLRGDGHILLSDCAVDDQIKVLSMDLPNESGNQICFRAATNTGYLALEVPNVIRIRTDDYAVSAKLTSEGVSQTIDIAKGPGGASVGIGSGTGTGKPAALLELRIIG
;
A
#
# COMPACT_ATOMS: atom_id res chain seq x y z
N MET A 1 -34.93 -1.13 58.04
CA MET A 1 -33.79 -2.05 57.80
C MET A 1 -33.40 -2.69 59.12
N ALA A 2 -33.42 -4.01 59.22
CA ALA A 2 -33.06 -4.78 60.41
C ALA A 2 -32.13 -5.94 60.04
N LYS A 3 -31.16 -6.18 60.93
CA LYS A 3 -30.34 -7.40 61.14
C LYS A 3 -29.55 -7.95 59.94
N HIS A 4 -28.24 -8.10 60.10
CA HIS A 4 -27.66 -9.38 60.50
C HIS A 4 -26.20 -9.21 60.96
N VAL A 5 -25.95 -9.65 62.18
CA VAL A 5 -24.64 -9.91 62.78
C VAL A 5 -24.13 -11.25 62.24
N SER A 6 -22.84 -11.34 61.90
CA SER A 6 -22.03 -12.51 62.26
C SER A 6 -20.54 -12.18 62.12
N ARG A 7 -19.85 -12.07 63.27
CA ARG A 7 -18.39 -12.03 63.40
C ARG A 7 -17.87 -13.45 63.27
N TRP A 8 -16.92 -13.70 62.38
CA TRP A 8 -15.95 -14.78 62.53
C TRP A 8 -14.55 -14.24 62.27
N ILE A 9 -13.71 -14.34 63.30
CA ILE A 9 -12.29 -13.99 63.32
C ILE A 9 -11.53 -15.28 63.03
N ALA A 10 -10.59 -15.26 62.08
CA ALA A 10 -9.46 -16.18 62.07
C ALA A 10 -8.21 -15.41 61.57
N ALA A 11 -7.26 -15.26 62.48
CA ALA A 11 -5.95 -14.66 62.26
C ALA A 11 -4.99 -15.69 61.63
N GLY A 12 -4.01 -15.23 60.84
CA GLY A 12 -2.95 -16.12 60.35
C GLY A 12 -1.90 -15.47 59.47
N ALA A 13 -0.94 -14.80 60.11
CA ALA A 13 0.46 -14.52 59.74
C ALA A 13 0.85 -14.31 58.25
N VAL A 14 1.38 -13.11 58.00
CA VAL A 14 2.26 -12.75 56.88
C VAL A 14 3.59 -13.49 57.00
N ALA A 15 4.02 -14.15 55.93
CA ALA A 15 5.42 -14.51 55.70
C ALA A 15 5.77 -14.20 54.24
N VAL A 16 6.41 -13.04 54.04
CA VAL A 16 7.05 -12.67 52.77
C VAL A 16 8.42 -13.33 52.75
N ALA A 17 8.63 -14.27 51.83
CA ALA A 17 9.95 -14.81 51.51
C ALA A 17 10.35 -14.31 50.12
N THR A 18 11.17 -13.27 50.09
CA THR A 18 11.96 -12.87 48.93
C THR A 18 13.27 -13.68 48.94
N THR A 19 13.68 -14.27 47.81
CA THR A 19 15.03 -14.14 47.21
C THR A 19 15.29 -15.12 46.06
N LEU A 20 15.65 -14.52 44.91
CA LEU A 20 16.67 -14.95 43.92
C LEU A 20 16.47 -16.27 43.15
N GLY A 21 15.56 -16.24 42.16
CA GLY A 21 15.67 -17.11 40.99
C GLY A 21 16.62 -16.49 39.97
N ALA A 22 17.85 -16.99 39.87
CA ALA A 22 18.74 -16.66 38.76
C ALA A 22 18.20 -17.34 37.48
N THR A 23 17.34 -16.64 36.73
CA THR A 23 17.04 -17.06 35.36
C THR A 23 18.26 -16.76 34.51
N ALA A 24 18.99 -17.80 34.14
CA ALA A 24 19.97 -17.71 33.07
C ALA A 24 19.26 -17.22 31.80
N LEU A 25 19.46 -15.95 31.44
CA LEU A 25 19.16 -15.43 30.11
C LEU A 25 20.14 -16.10 29.16
N ALA A 26 19.78 -17.28 28.66
CA ALA A 26 20.43 -17.84 27.49
C ALA A 26 20.03 -16.95 26.30
N SER A 27 20.87 -15.96 25.98
CA SER A 27 20.86 -15.35 24.66
C SER A 27 21.12 -16.48 23.68
N ALA A 28 20.09 -16.90 22.95
CA ALA A 28 20.27 -17.72 21.77
C ALA A 28 20.92 -16.82 20.70
N GLU A 29 22.24 -16.65 20.79
CA GLU A 29 23.06 -16.17 19.68
C GLU A 29 23.07 -17.29 18.63
N GLY A 30 21.96 -17.40 17.90
CA GLY A 30 21.88 -18.28 16.75
C GLY A 30 22.93 -17.87 15.74
N THR A 31 23.86 -18.78 15.44
CA THR A 31 24.79 -18.62 14.32
C THR A 31 24.01 -18.25 13.06
N PRO A 32 24.45 -17.26 12.25
CA PRO A 32 23.79 -16.97 10.98
C PRO A 32 23.67 -18.25 10.17
N ALA A 33 22.46 -18.58 9.73
CA ALA A 33 22.24 -19.77 8.91
C ALA A 33 23.05 -19.62 7.61
N ASP A 34 23.91 -20.61 7.33
CA ASP A 34 24.60 -20.72 6.05
C ASP A 34 23.55 -21.03 4.97
N ASN A 35 23.18 -20.00 4.20
CA ASN A 35 22.21 -20.10 3.12
C ASN A 35 22.85 -20.56 1.79
N SER A 36 24.10 -21.04 1.80
CA SER A 36 24.80 -21.46 0.58
C SER A 36 24.13 -22.65 -0.12
N THR A 37 23.27 -23.38 0.59
CA THR A 37 22.46 -24.49 0.05
C THR A 37 20.98 -24.15 -0.14
N ALA A 38 20.55 -22.92 0.17
CA ALA A 38 19.17 -22.51 -0.03
C ALA A 38 18.86 -22.39 -1.53
N PRO A 39 17.69 -22.87 -2.01
CA PRO A 39 17.26 -22.61 -3.37
C PRO A 39 17.22 -21.11 -3.65
N PRO A 40 17.55 -20.66 -4.86
CA PRO A 40 17.44 -19.25 -5.21
C PRO A 40 15.99 -18.79 -5.03
N ALA A 41 15.80 -17.60 -4.47
CA ALA A 41 14.48 -16.97 -4.44
C ALA A 41 14.04 -16.68 -5.88
N VAL A 42 12.90 -17.25 -6.29
CA VAL A 42 12.30 -16.99 -7.59
C VAL A 42 11.28 -15.88 -7.42
N GLU A 43 11.59 -14.70 -7.95
CA GLU A 43 10.61 -13.61 -8.04
C GLU A 43 9.81 -13.74 -9.33
N ASP A 44 8.49 -13.90 -9.20
CA ASP A 44 7.60 -13.95 -10.35
C ASP A 44 7.09 -12.55 -10.77
N PHE A 45 7.34 -11.53 -9.93
CA PHE A 45 6.96 -10.11 -10.05
C PHE A 45 5.45 -9.86 -10.18
N THR A 46 4.59 -10.84 -9.84
CA THR A 46 3.17 -10.56 -9.68
C THR A 46 2.98 -9.46 -8.64
N TYR A 47 2.00 -8.60 -8.90
CA TYR A 47 1.70 -7.53 -7.98
C TYR A 47 1.32 -8.07 -6.59
N PRO A 48 1.86 -7.52 -5.49
CA PRO A 48 1.54 -8.00 -4.16
C PRO A 48 0.11 -7.60 -3.78
N GLY A 49 -0.77 -8.58 -3.68
CA GLY A 49 -2.14 -8.42 -3.18
C GLY A 49 -3.19 -8.12 -4.26
N PRO A 50 -4.48 -8.15 -3.89
CA PRO A 50 -5.57 -7.96 -4.82
C PRO A 50 -5.76 -6.48 -5.20
N ALA A 51 -6.42 -6.25 -6.34
CA ALA A 51 -6.95 -4.94 -6.66
C ALA A 51 -8.08 -4.55 -5.67
N PRO A 52 -8.22 -3.25 -5.33
CA PRO A 52 -9.25 -2.79 -4.41
C PRO A 52 -10.67 -2.82 -5.01
N TYR A 53 -10.77 -2.83 -6.34
CA TYR A 53 -12.03 -2.76 -7.09
C TYR A 53 -12.08 -3.83 -8.18
N SER A 54 -13.28 -4.33 -8.48
CA SER A 54 -13.49 -5.43 -9.43
C SER A 54 -13.16 -5.10 -10.88
N ASN A 55 -13.22 -3.81 -11.25
CA ASN A 55 -12.88 -3.29 -12.58
C ASN A 55 -11.42 -2.79 -12.68
N VAL A 56 -10.61 -2.99 -11.63
CA VAL A 56 -9.19 -2.64 -11.63
C VAL A 56 -8.36 -3.93 -11.64
N LYS A 57 -7.24 -3.91 -12.37
CA LYS A 57 -6.25 -5.00 -12.34
C LYS A 57 -4.90 -4.45 -11.92
N LEU A 58 -4.23 -5.15 -11.02
CA LEU A 58 -2.83 -4.92 -10.67
C LEU A 58 -2.07 -6.15 -11.15
N LEU A 59 -1.30 -6.01 -12.23
CA LEU A 59 -0.83 -7.15 -13.01
C LEU A 59 0.57 -7.59 -12.59
N ARG A 60 1.52 -6.66 -12.65
CA ARG A 60 2.95 -6.93 -12.43
C ARG A 60 3.63 -5.67 -11.92
N GLY A 61 4.63 -5.80 -11.07
CA GLY A 61 5.41 -4.66 -10.62
C GLY A 61 6.76 -5.07 -10.04
N ASP A 62 7.60 -4.09 -9.75
CA ASP A 62 8.89 -4.27 -9.08
C ASP A 62 8.79 -4.07 -7.55
N GLY A 63 7.56 -3.96 -7.02
CA GLY A 63 7.31 -3.77 -5.60
C GLY A 63 7.54 -2.34 -5.09
N HIS A 64 7.92 -1.39 -5.95
CA HIS A 64 8.18 -0.01 -5.54
C HIS A 64 6.97 0.92 -5.63
N ILE A 65 5.88 0.49 -6.28
CA ILE A 65 4.60 1.22 -6.35
C ILE A 65 3.53 0.32 -5.73
N LEU A 66 3.09 0.64 -4.52
CA LEU A 66 2.23 -0.23 -3.71
C LEU A 66 0.91 0.45 -3.38
N LEU A 67 -0.18 -0.33 -3.43
CA LEU A 67 -1.52 0.14 -3.13
C LEU A 67 -1.55 0.69 -1.71
N SER A 68 -2.18 1.85 -1.54
CA SER A 68 -2.34 2.52 -0.26
C SER A 68 -3.78 2.97 -0.07
N ASP A 69 -4.15 3.14 1.20
CA ASP A 69 -5.37 3.87 1.54
C ASP A 69 -5.15 5.35 1.22
N CYS A 70 -6.02 5.93 0.38
CA CYS A 70 -6.00 7.33 0.00
C CYS A 70 -6.12 8.31 1.19
N ALA A 71 -6.65 7.86 2.33
CA ALA A 71 -6.71 8.66 3.55
C ALA A 71 -5.39 8.63 4.36
N VAL A 72 -4.48 7.70 4.04
CA VAL A 72 -3.22 7.48 4.78
C VAL A 72 -2.03 7.95 3.96
N ASP A 73 -1.93 7.51 2.71
CA ASP A 73 -0.80 7.79 1.83
C ASP A 73 -1.30 7.89 0.38
N ASP A 74 -1.17 9.08 -0.20
CA ASP A 74 -1.75 9.43 -1.49
C ASP A 74 -0.71 10.03 -2.45
N GLN A 75 0.55 9.62 -2.31
CA GLN A 75 1.69 10.07 -3.11
C GLN A 75 1.42 10.04 -4.62
N ILE A 76 0.74 8.98 -5.11
CA ILE A 76 0.26 8.87 -6.49
C ILE A 76 -1.25 8.59 -6.46
N LYS A 77 -2.05 9.55 -6.92
CA LYS A 77 -3.52 9.47 -7.01
C LYS A 77 -3.95 9.29 -8.45
N VAL A 78 -4.72 8.26 -8.74
CA VAL A 78 -5.36 8.03 -10.04
C VAL A 78 -6.86 8.18 -9.88
N LEU A 79 -7.44 9.19 -10.52
CA LEU A 79 -8.87 9.47 -10.50
C LEU A 79 -9.53 8.86 -11.74
N SER A 80 -10.60 8.11 -11.56
CA SER A 80 -11.35 7.45 -12.63
C SER A 80 -12.86 7.53 -12.37
N MET A 81 -13.62 7.81 -13.43
CA MET A 81 -15.08 7.90 -13.35
C MET A 81 -15.77 6.56 -13.11
N ASP A 82 -15.07 5.44 -13.29
CA ASP A 82 -15.61 4.10 -13.12
C ASP A 82 -15.28 3.52 -11.73
N LEU A 83 -14.65 4.30 -10.85
CA LEU A 83 -14.37 3.90 -9.46
C LEU A 83 -15.51 4.33 -8.52
N PRO A 84 -15.65 3.71 -7.33
CA PRO A 84 -16.69 4.08 -6.39
C PRO A 84 -16.56 5.51 -5.85
N ASN A 85 -17.69 6.24 -5.81
CA ASN A 85 -17.76 7.61 -5.28
C ASN A 85 -17.43 7.70 -3.79
N GLU A 86 -17.74 6.66 -3.01
CA GLU A 86 -17.45 6.58 -1.56
C GLU A 86 -15.95 6.78 -1.26
N SER A 87 -15.07 6.37 -2.19
CA SER A 87 -13.62 6.53 -2.09
C SER A 87 -13.10 7.79 -2.80
N GLY A 88 -13.99 8.64 -3.30
CA GLY A 88 -13.64 9.84 -4.07
C GLY A 88 -13.27 9.55 -5.53
N ASN A 89 -13.73 8.43 -6.11
CA ASN A 89 -13.44 8.03 -7.49
C ASN A 89 -11.94 7.89 -7.77
N GLN A 90 -11.19 7.42 -6.79
CA GLN A 90 -9.73 7.36 -6.86
C GLN A 90 -9.17 6.06 -6.31
N ILE A 91 -7.98 5.73 -6.80
CA ILE A 91 -7.10 4.70 -6.26
C ILE A 91 -5.74 5.35 -5.98
N CYS A 92 -5.15 5.01 -4.84
CA CYS A 92 -3.89 5.61 -4.38
C CYS A 92 -2.79 4.59 -4.27
N PHE A 93 -1.58 5.06 -4.56
CA PHE A 93 -0.37 4.29 -4.42
C PHE A 93 0.67 5.09 -3.66
N ARG A 94 1.46 4.38 -2.88
CA ARG A 94 2.70 4.85 -2.28
C ARG A 94 3.90 4.36 -3.07
N ALA A 95 4.94 5.18 -3.10
CA ALA A 95 6.23 4.89 -3.66
C ALA A 95 7.21 4.46 -2.55
N ALA A 96 7.81 3.28 -2.68
CA ALA A 96 8.85 2.84 -1.74
C ALA A 96 10.22 3.45 -2.05
N THR A 97 10.45 3.86 -3.32
CA THR A 97 11.71 4.45 -3.77
C THR A 97 11.47 5.52 -4.86
N ASN A 98 12.54 6.21 -5.28
CA ASN A 98 12.54 7.20 -6.37
C ASN A 98 12.42 6.60 -7.78
N THR A 99 12.32 5.28 -7.90
CA THR A 99 12.09 4.57 -9.15
C THR A 99 11.06 3.47 -8.91
N GLY A 100 10.29 3.12 -9.92
CA GLY A 100 9.30 2.07 -9.75
C GLY A 100 8.58 1.72 -11.02
N TYR A 101 8.03 0.52 -11.06
CA TYR A 101 7.27 0.00 -12.18
C TYR A 101 6.00 -0.70 -11.71
N LEU A 102 4.88 -0.34 -12.33
CA LEU A 102 3.61 -1.01 -12.16
C LEU A 102 2.87 -1.12 -13.49
N ALA A 103 2.63 -2.35 -13.93
CA ALA A 103 1.64 -2.68 -14.93
C ALA A 103 0.28 -2.89 -14.26
N LEU A 104 -0.72 -2.12 -14.69
CA LEU A 104 -2.05 -2.11 -14.11
C LEU A 104 -3.10 -1.85 -15.20
N GLU A 105 -4.37 -2.03 -14.89
CA GLU A 105 -5.46 -1.60 -15.74
C GLU A 105 -6.48 -0.86 -14.87
N VAL A 106 -6.59 0.46 -15.07
CA VAL A 106 -7.63 1.29 -14.46
C VAL A 106 -8.43 1.91 -15.59
N PRO A 107 -9.72 1.58 -15.75
CA PRO A 107 -10.55 2.13 -16.82
C PRO A 107 -10.92 3.58 -16.54
N ASN A 108 -11.29 4.32 -17.59
CA ASN A 108 -11.89 5.66 -17.53
C ASN A 108 -11.20 6.66 -16.60
N VAL A 109 -9.86 6.70 -16.66
CA VAL A 109 -9.03 7.63 -15.90
C VAL A 109 -9.19 9.04 -16.46
N ILE A 110 -9.42 10.00 -15.57
CA ILE A 110 -9.61 11.41 -15.89
C ILE A 110 -8.49 12.30 -15.37
N ARG A 111 -7.76 11.86 -14.35
CA ARG A 111 -6.66 12.62 -13.78
C ARG A 111 -5.66 11.72 -13.06
N ILE A 112 -4.39 12.07 -13.15
CA ILE A 112 -3.32 11.48 -12.34
C ILE A 112 -2.65 12.64 -11.59
N ARG A 113 -2.51 12.53 -10.27
CA ARG A 113 -1.79 13.50 -9.44
C ARG A 113 -0.63 12.82 -8.75
N THR A 114 0.50 13.52 -8.68
CA THR A 114 1.70 13.05 -8.02
C THR A 114 2.40 14.24 -7.40
N ASP A 115 2.50 14.26 -6.07
CA ASP A 115 2.98 15.44 -5.35
C ASP A 115 4.52 15.42 -5.29
N ASP A 116 5.12 14.33 -4.80
CA ASP A 116 6.57 14.25 -4.58
C ASP A 116 7.35 13.54 -5.68
N TYR A 117 6.67 12.80 -6.57
CA TYR A 117 7.32 11.94 -7.57
C TYR A 117 7.06 12.42 -8.99
N ALA A 118 8.08 12.38 -9.85
CA ALA A 118 7.83 12.47 -11.29
C ALA A 118 7.37 11.09 -11.78
N VAL A 119 6.32 11.05 -12.60
CA VAL A 119 5.69 9.80 -13.03
C VAL A 119 5.47 9.78 -14.53
N SER A 120 5.85 8.70 -15.19
CA SER A 120 5.45 8.39 -16.57
C SER A 120 4.23 7.47 -16.54
N ALA A 121 3.19 7.83 -17.29
CA ALA A 121 1.93 7.11 -17.34
C ALA A 121 1.62 6.68 -18.78
N LYS A 122 1.44 5.37 -18.99
CA LYS A 122 0.98 4.83 -20.27
C LYS A 122 -0.53 4.69 -20.26
N LEU A 123 -1.20 5.40 -21.16
CA LEU A 123 -2.65 5.41 -21.32
C LEU A 123 -3.01 4.73 -22.65
N THR A 124 -4.18 4.12 -22.71
CA THR A 124 -4.77 3.63 -23.96
C THR A 124 -6.17 4.19 -24.14
N SER A 125 -6.51 4.56 -25.37
CA SER A 125 -7.85 4.96 -25.77
C SER A 125 -8.17 4.35 -27.11
N GLU A 126 -9.28 3.63 -27.21
CA GLU A 126 -9.71 2.95 -28.45
C GLU A 126 -8.60 2.10 -29.10
N GLY A 127 -7.77 1.45 -28.28
CA GLY A 127 -6.66 0.61 -28.73
C GLY A 127 -5.38 1.38 -29.10
N VAL A 128 -5.39 2.72 -29.08
CA VAL A 128 -4.19 3.53 -29.31
C VAL A 128 -3.56 3.89 -27.98
N SER A 129 -2.30 3.49 -27.80
CA SER A 129 -1.52 3.83 -26.60
C SER A 129 -0.74 5.13 -26.77
N GLN A 130 -0.65 5.88 -25.69
CA GLN A 130 0.19 7.07 -25.55
C GLN A 130 0.85 7.05 -24.18
N THR A 131 2.04 7.65 -24.08
CA THR A 131 2.72 7.84 -22.80
C THR A 131 2.82 9.33 -22.54
N ILE A 132 2.52 9.74 -21.31
CA ILE A 132 2.69 11.11 -20.85
C ILE A 132 3.60 11.12 -19.62
N ASP A 133 4.42 12.15 -19.52
CA ASP A 133 5.24 12.38 -18.33
C ASP A 133 4.60 13.48 -17.48
N ILE A 134 4.54 13.23 -16.18
CA ILE A 134 3.88 14.06 -15.18
C ILE A 134 4.97 14.50 -14.22
N ALA A 135 5.27 15.80 -14.20
CA ALA A 135 6.23 16.36 -13.27
C ALA A 135 5.69 16.28 -11.83
N LYS A 136 6.61 16.12 -10.87
CA LYS A 136 6.29 16.21 -9.44
C LYS A 136 5.68 17.58 -9.11
N GLY A 137 4.61 17.59 -8.32
CA GLY A 137 4.00 18.79 -7.76
C GLY A 137 2.47 18.78 -7.86
N PRO A 138 1.80 19.80 -7.27
CA PRO A 138 0.36 19.77 -7.04
C PRO A 138 -0.49 19.84 -8.33
N GLY A 139 0.14 20.11 -9.48
CA GLY A 139 -0.54 20.25 -10.77
C GLY A 139 -1.13 18.92 -11.27
N GLY A 140 -0.38 17.82 -11.16
CA GLY A 140 -0.72 16.56 -11.82
C GLY A 140 -0.98 16.71 -13.34
N ALA A 141 -1.64 15.74 -13.94
CA ALA A 141 -2.09 15.78 -15.32
C ALA A 141 -3.55 15.34 -15.43
N SER A 142 -4.37 16.16 -16.10
CA SER A 142 -5.63 15.67 -16.65
C SER A 142 -5.32 14.66 -17.74
N VAL A 143 -6.15 13.61 -17.86
CA VAL A 143 -6.04 12.58 -18.89
C VAL A 143 -7.44 12.16 -19.35
N GLY A 144 -7.55 11.48 -20.50
CA GLY A 144 -8.84 10.98 -20.97
C GLY A 144 -9.80 12.08 -21.47
N ILE A 145 -11.08 11.94 -21.17
CA ILE A 145 -12.14 12.82 -21.70
C ILE A 145 -11.93 14.26 -21.22
N GLY A 146 -11.99 15.22 -22.16
CA GLY A 146 -11.94 16.64 -21.84
C GLY A 146 -10.56 17.16 -21.40
N SER A 147 -9.52 16.32 -21.46
CA SER A 147 -8.20 16.65 -20.95
C SER A 147 -7.39 17.65 -21.80
N GLY A 148 -7.76 17.86 -23.07
CA GLY A 148 -6.92 18.61 -24.03
C GLY A 148 -5.60 17.89 -24.40
N THR A 149 -5.17 16.92 -23.60
CA THR A 149 -4.12 15.94 -23.85
C THR A 149 -4.76 14.56 -24.11
N GLY A 150 -4.32 13.83 -25.13
CA GLY A 150 -4.93 12.57 -25.57
C GLY A 150 -6.01 12.69 -26.65
N THR A 151 -6.78 11.62 -26.87
CA THR A 151 -7.78 11.51 -27.95
C THR A 151 -9.11 12.21 -27.65
N GLY A 152 -9.30 12.75 -26.43
CA GLY A 152 -10.59 13.29 -25.98
C GLY A 152 -11.65 12.23 -25.66
N LYS A 153 -11.23 10.97 -25.53
CA LYS A 153 -12.09 9.78 -25.32
C LYS A 153 -11.75 9.09 -23.98
N PRO A 154 -12.59 8.15 -23.49
CA PRO A 154 -12.27 7.39 -22.29
C PRO A 154 -10.89 6.73 -22.43
N ALA A 155 -10.03 6.92 -21.43
CA ALA A 155 -8.69 6.37 -21.41
C ALA A 155 -8.55 5.38 -20.25
N ALA A 156 -7.89 4.25 -20.51
CA ALA A 156 -7.46 3.34 -19.45
C ALA A 156 -5.96 3.54 -19.17
N LEU A 157 -5.59 3.53 -17.89
CA LEU A 157 -4.19 3.54 -17.46
C LEU A 157 -3.65 2.11 -17.48
N LEU A 158 -2.56 1.90 -18.21
CA LEU A 158 -1.93 0.60 -18.41
C LEU A 158 -0.62 0.43 -17.65
N GLU A 159 0.06 1.54 -17.36
CA GLU A 159 1.39 1.51 -16.75
C GLU A 159 1.65 2.79 -15.96
N LEU A 160 2.29 2.65 -14.81
CA LEU A 160 2.90 3.73 -14.06
C LEU A 160 4.39 3.43 -13.86
N ARG A 161 5.20 4.46 -14.05
CA ARG A 161 6.63 4.45 -13.73
C ARG A 161 7.01 5.67 -12.94
N ILE A 162 7.76 5.51 -11.85
CA ILE A 162 8.40 6.63 -11.19
C ILE A 162 9.70 6.96 -11.94
N ILE A 163 9.87 8.23 -12.30
CA ILE A 163 10.96 8.74 -13.13
C ILE A 163 11.71 9.88 -12.41
N GLY A 164 12.23 9.62 -11.21
CA GLY A 164 13.19 10.51 -10.52
C GLY A 164 12.84 10.87 -9.08
#